data_AF-A0A0J9GTT6-F1
#
_entry.id   AF-A0A0J9GTT6-F1
#
_cell.length_a   1.000
_cell.length_b   1.000
_cell.length_c   1.000
_cell.angle_alpha   90.00
_cell.angle_beta   90.00
_cell.angle_gamma   90.00
#
_symmetry.space_group_name_H-M   'P 1'
#
loop_
_entity.id
_entity.type
_entity.pdbx_description
1 polymer ?
#
loop_
_entity_poly.entity_id
_entity_poly.type
_entity_poly.pdbx_seq_one_letter_code
_entity_poly.pdbx_strand_id
1 'polypeptide(L)'
;MAKADFSDRIARKRTLVQTKWVSEGVADEIIQAALDVLHPTGIPFLDLCIWKGRFPSVKGQFCTEHLKAEPIFDQVFAPALAQGNVVSWQGERRAESPNRAKLPRHHRVRYGGLADLHIWRPILHWSAANTFALHDYFGLQPNPLYRMGMGRVGCFPCINAQKGELAAIFKRFPDVLEKLRQFELLVSKASKRGQATFYAASTTPQGKRLVAAQKQGLRLDEHLPGIDDIEAWSRTTRGGTQFDGFQLLDSDSLCSSQYGLCE
;
A
#
# COMPACT_ATOMS: atom_id res chain seq x y z
N MET A 1 0.38 -19.91 1.78
CA MET A 1 0.68 -18.67 1.03
C MET A 1 1.89 -18.03 1.67
N ALA A 2 2.86 -17.55 0.89
CA ALA A 2 4.08 -16.97 1.46
C ALA A 2 3.73 -15.79 2.39
N LYS A 3 4.28 -15.77 3.60
CA LYS A 3 3.95 -14.77 4.62
C LYS A 3 5.23 -14.21 5.23
N ALA A 4 5.35 -12.88 5.25
CA ALA A 4 6.45 -12.21 5.92
C ALA A 4 6.32 -12.30 7.45
N ASP A 5 7.46 -12.44 8.12
CA ASP A 5 7.60 -12.35 9.57
C ASP A 5 8.65 -11.28 9.91
N PHE A 6 8.29 -10.37 10.81
CA PHE A 6 9.14 -9.25 11.24
C PHE A 6 9.55 -9.33 12.70
N SER A 7 9.25 -10.44 13.40
CA SER A 7 9.48 -10.60 14.84
C SER A 7 10.92 -10.26 15.24
N ASP A 8 11.90 -10.85 14.57
CA ASP A 8 13.33 -10.57 14.84
C ASP A 8 13.72 -9.12 14.51
N ARG A 9 13.15 -8.55 13.44
CA ARG A 9 13.43 -7.17 13.03
C ARG A 9 12.86 -6.16 14.04
N ILE A 10 11.69 -6.45 14.59
CA ILE A 10 11.06 -5.69 15.67
C ILE A 10 11.88 -5.82 16.95
N ALA A 11 12.28 -7.03 17.34
CA ALA A 11 13.11 -7.26 18.53
C ALA A 11 14.42 -6.47 18.46
N ARG A 12 15.13 -6.51 17.32
CA ARG A 12 16.33 -5.68 17.09
C ARG A 12 16.04 -4.18 17.19
N LYS A 13 14.89 -3.72 16.69
CA LYS A 13 14.49 -2.31 16.84
C LYS A 13 14.22 -1.94 18.29
N ARG A 14 13.62 -2.82 19.10
CA ARG A 14 13.46 -2.57 20.56
C ARG A 14 14.80 -2.32 21.22
N THR A 15 15.80 -3.16 20.95
CA THR A 15 17.16 -2.95 21.48
C THR A 15 17.75 -1.61 21.05
N LEU A 16 17.55 -1.21 19.79
CA LEU A 16 17.99 0.11 19.31
C LEU A 16 17.29 1.28 20.02
N VAL A 17 16.00 1.14 20.35
CA VAL A 17 15.25 2.14 21.11
C VAL A 17 15.80 2.24 22.55
N GLN A 18 16.06 1.10 23.21
CA GLN A 18 16.59 1.07 24.58
C GLN A 18 18.04 1.54 24.71
N THR A 19 18.79 1.58 23.61
CA THR A 19 20.23 1.91 23.62
C THR A 19 20.49 3.22 22.87
N LYS A 20 20.31 3.20 21.56
CA LYS A 20 20.65 4.30 20.67
C LYS A 20 19.75 5.50 20.89
N TRP A 21 18.43 5.34 21.02
CA TRP A 21 17.54 6.50 21.24
C TRP A 21 17.81 7.16 22.59
N VAL A 22 18.08 6.38 23.63
CA VAL A 22 18.52 6.89 24.95
C VAL A 22 19.82 7.69 24.79
N SER A 23 20.84 7.14 24.12
CA SER A 23 22.11 7.83 23.91
C SER A 23 21.99 9.11 23.06
N GLU A 24 20.97 9.19 22.21
CA GLU A 24 20.68 10.35 21.36
C GLU A 24 19.79 11.38 22.08
N GLY A 25 19.46 11.18 23.36
CA GLY A 25 18.67 12.11 24.16
C GLY A 25 17.20 12.21 23.74
N VAL A 26 16.63 11.13 23.21
CA VAL A 26 15.18 11.09 22.92
C VAL A 26 14.41 11.09 24.23
N ALA A 27 13.33 11.87 24.30
CA ALA A 27 12.48 11.97 25.49
C ALA A 27 11.92 10.60 25.92
N ASP A 28 11.92 10.34 27.23
CA ASP A 28 11.52 9.05 27.80
C ASP A 28 10.08 8.68 27.44
N GLU A 29 9.19 9.65 27.30
CA GLU A 29 7.79 9.41 26.89
C GLU A 29 7.71 8.82 25.47
N ILE A 30 8.58 9.26 24.56
CA ILE A 30 8.65 8.73 23.18
C ILE A 30 9.25 7.33 23.19
N ILE A 31 10.26 7.09 24.02
CA ILE A 31 10.89 5.78 24.18
C ILE A 31 9.88 4.78 24.70
N GLN A 32 9.17 5.11 25.78
CA GLN A 32 8.17 4.22 26.39
C GLN A 32 7.03 3.94 25.41
N ALA A 33 6.48 4.97 24.76
CA ALA A 33 5.43 4.80 23.77
C ALA A 33 5.86 3.87 22.61
N ALA A 34 7.11 3.97 22.15
CA ALA A 34 7.64 3.07 21.13
C ALA A 34 7.76 1.63 21.65
N LEU A 35 8.26 1.44 22.88
CA LEU A 35 8.40 0.12 23.49
C LEU A 35 7.07 -0.57 23.76
N ASP A 36 5.99 0.19 23.99
CA ASP A 36 4.65 -0.37 24.18
C ASP A 36 4.10 -1.03 22.91
N VAL A 37 4.49 -0.54 21.72
CA VAL A 37 3.95 -1.03 20.43
C VAL A 37 4.93 -1.87 19.62
N LEU A 38 6.22 -1.91 19.99
CA LEU A 38 7.24 -2.67 19.27
C LEU A 38 7.17 -4.17 19.56
N HIS A 39 6.06 -4.82 19.22
CA HIS A 39 5.89 -6.26 19.26
C HIS A 39 5.06 -6.72 18.04
N PRO A 40 5.15 -8.00 17.63
CA PRO A 40 4.32 -8.53 16.54
C PRO A 40 2.83 -8.37 16.87
N THR A 41 2.06 -7.92 15.88
CA THR A 41 0.60 -7.73 15.94
C THR A 41 -0.14 -8.87 15.25
N GLY A 42 0.56 -9.70 14.49
CA GLY A 42 -0.02 -10.75 13.64
C GLY A 42 -0.47 -10.26 12.26
N ILE A 43 -0.42 -8.94 12.02
CA ILE A 43 -0.72 -8.29 10.74
C ILE A 43 0.61 -7.85 10.09
N PRO A 44 1.14 -8.58 9.09
CA PRO A 44 2.47 -8.31 8.55
C PRO A 44 2.67 -6.89 8.02
N PHE A 45 1.63 -6.27 7.45
CA PHE A 45 1.72 -4.89 6.98
C PHE A 45 1.89 -3.89 8.13
N LEU A 46 1.15 -4.08 9.24
CA LEU A 46 1.27 -3.22 10.41
C LEU A 46 2.62 -3.43 11.09
N ASP A 47 3.04 -4.69 11.27
CA ASP A 47 4.35 -5.06 11.83
C ASP A 47 5.50 -4.41 11.06
N LEU A 48 5.42 -4.43 9.74
CA LEU A 48 6.38 -3.77 8.87
C LEU A 48 6.39 -2.25 9.09
N CYS A 49 5.23 -1.61 9.21
CA CYS A 49 5.16 -0.16 9.45
C CYS A 49 5.66 0.23 10.85
N ILE A 50 5.33 -0.56 11.88
CA ILE A 50 5.85 -0.41 13.25
C ILE A 50 7.37 -0.57 13.26
N TRP A 51 7.90 -1.60 12.60
CA TRP A 51 9.34 -1.78 12.44
C TRP A 51 9.99 -0.57 11.73
N LYS A 52 9.44 -0.11 10.62
CA LYS A 52 10.01 1.05 9.90
C LYS A 52 9.74 2.39 10.61
N GLY A 53 8.78 2.47 11.53
CA GLY A 53 8.33 3.71 12.18
C GLY A 53 7.66 4.69 11.20
N ARG A 54 7.13 4.21 10.08
CA ARG A 54 6.44 5.00 9.05
C ARG A 54 5.68 4.08 8.09
N PHE A 55 4.77 4.67 7.32
CA PHE A 55 4.11 3.99 6.21
C PHE A 55 4.96 4.01 4.92
N PRO A 56 4.70 3.08 3.98
CA PRO A 56 5.29 3.12 2.65
C PRO A 56 4.88 4.40 1.91
N SER A 57 5.69 4.83 0.96
CA SER A 57 5.36 5.95 0.08
C SER A 57 5.51 5.55 -1.38
N VAL A 58 5.02 6.37 -2.30
CA VAL A 58 5.16 6.15 -3.75
C VAL A 58 6.63 5.89 -4.14
N LYS A 59 7.57 6.61 -3.51
CA LYS A 59 9.01 6.44 -3.74
C LYS A 59 9.62 5.33 -2.87
N GLY A 60 9.15 5.17 -1.63
CA GLY A 60 9.65 4.19 -0.66
C GLY A 60 8.70 3.02 -0.47
N GLN A 61 8.51 2.20 -1.51
CA GLN A 61 7.56 1.08 -1.57
C GLN A 61 8.09 -0.20 -0.90
N PHE A 62 8.58 -0.08 0.33
CA PHE A 62 9.15 -1.22 1.07
C PHE A 62 8.12 -2.33 1.34
N CYS A 63 6.82 -2.06 1.19
CA CYS A 63 5.77 -3.08 1.25
C CYS A 63 5.85 -4.06 0.07
N THR A 64 6.26 -3.61 -1.12
CA THR A 64 6.48 -4.51 -2.27
C THR A 64 7.68 -5.42 -2.02
N GLU A 65 8.77 -4.86 -1.50
CA GLU A 65 9.99 -5.60 -1.17
C GLU A 65 9.72 -6.64 -0.09
N HIS A 66 9.30 -6.20 1.10
CA HIS A 66 9.25 -7.07 2.28
C HIS A 66 7.97 -7.91 2.42
N LEU A 67 6.85 -7.54 1.78
CA LEU A 67 5.60 -8.32 1.87
C LEU A 67 5.32 -9.16 0.62
N LYS A 68 6.05 -8.93 -0.48
CA LYS A 68 5.83 -9.65 -1.74
C LYS A 68 7.10 -10.30 -2.24
N ALA A 69 8.12 -9.51 -2.57
CA ALA A 69 9.32 -10.01 -3.23
C ALA A 69 10.13 -10.96 -2.33
N GLU A 70 10.51 -10.51 -1.13
CA GLU A 70 11.28 -11.33 -0.17
C GLU A 70 10.54 -12.63 0.19
N PRO A 71 9.26 -12.62 0.65
CA PRO A 71 8.60 -13.85 1.06
C PRO A 71 8.38 -14.83 -0.11
N ILE A 72 8.06 -14.34 -1.31
CA ILE A 72 7.92 -15.21 -2.48
C ILE A 72 9.28 -15.82 -2.85
N PHE A 73 10.35 -15.03 -2.80
CA PHE A 73 11.68 -15.53 -3.12
C PHE A 73 12.10 -16.61 -2.11
N ASP A 74 12.09 -16.29 -0.81
CA ASP A 74 12.61 -17.18 0.23
C ASP A 74 11.78 -18.46 0.38
N GLN A 75 10.45 -18.37 0.27
CA GLN A 75 9.54 -19.48 0.59
C GLN A 75 9.08 -20.27 -0.65
N VAL A 76 9.24 -19.72 -1.85
CA VAL A 76 8.75 -20.36 -3.09
C VAL A 76 9.86 -20.52 -4.11
N PHE A 77 10.53 -19.43 -4.52
CA PHE A 77 11.50 -19.52 -5.60
C PHE A 77 12.81 -20.18 -5.18
N ALA A 78 13.42 -19.79 -4.06
CA ALA A 78 14.69 -20.37 -3.62
C ALA A 78 14.60 -21.90 -3.42
N PRO A 79 13.58 -22.45 -2.72
CA PRO A 79 13.43 -23.90 -2.60
C PRO A 79 13.20 -24.62 -3.94
N ALA A 80 12.49 -24.00 -4.87
CA ALA A 80 12.23 -24.58 -6.19
C ALA A 80 13.47 -24.52 -7.10
N LEU A 81 14.19 -23.40 -7.10
CA LEU A 81 15.42 -23.19 -7.87
C LEU A 81 16.59 -24.05 -7.37
N ALA A 82 16.55 -24.47 -6.11
CA ALA A 82 17.48 -25.47 -5.59
C ALA A 82 17.27 -26.87 -6.20
N GLN A 83 16.09 -27.15 -6.76
CA GLN A 83 15.74 -28.43 -7.39
C GLN A 83 15.90 -28.42 -8.91
N GLY A 84 15.97 -27.24 -9.54
CA GLY A 84 16.16 -27.10 -10.97
C GLY A 84 15.59 -25.80 -11.52
N ASN A 85 15.62 -25.65 -12.84
CA ASN A 85 15.09 -24.45 -13.50
C ASN A 85 13.59 -24.31 -13.26
N VAL A 86 13.13 -23.08 -13.00
CA VAL A 86 11.73 -22.79 -12.69
C VAL A 86 11.14 -21.88 -13.76
N VAL A 87 9.90 -22.13 -14.17
CA VAL A 87 9.13 -21.22 -15.03
C VAL A 87 8.03 -20.54 -14.19
N SER A 88 8.15 -19.23 -13.98
CA SER A 88 7.13 -18.40 -13.33
C SER A 88 6.18 -17.80 -14.37
N TRP A 89 4.93 -18.25 -14.35
CA TRP A 89 3.86 -17.73 -15.21
C TRP A 89 3.25 -16.49 -14.55
N GLN A 90 3.31 -15.34 -15.23
CA GLN A 90 2.86 -14.07 -14.68
C GLN A 90 1.84 -13.39 -15.60
N GLY A 91 0.70 -13.00 -15.02
CA GLY A 91 -0.38 -12.31 -15.71
C GLY A 91 -0.17 -10.80 -15.91
N GLU A 92 1.08 -10.33 -16.00
CA GLU A 92 1.36 -8.91 -16.23
C GLU A 92 0.97 -8.50 -17.65
N ARG A 93 0.40 -7.29 -17.81
CA ARG A 93 0.00 -6.74 -19.11
C ARG A 93 0.70 -5.39 -19.36
N ARG A 94 1.11 -5.12 -20.60
CA ARG A 94 1.79 -3.86 -20.98
C ARG A 94 0.95 -2.63 -20.68
N ALA A 95 -0.38 -2.75 -20.84
CA ALA A 95 -1.33 -1.66 -20.63
C ALA A 95 -1.53 -1.27 -19.14
N GLU A 96 -0.95 -1.99 -18.18
CA GLU A 96 -1.16 -1.72 -16.75
C GLU A 96 -0.34 -0.55 -16.20
N SER A 97 0.83 -0.26 -16.79
CA SER A 97 1.62 0.93 -16.44
C SER A 97 2.69 1.24 -17.49
N PRO A 98 3.19 2.48 -17.55
CA PRO A 98 4.30 2.85 -18.44
C PRO A 98 5.55 1.98 -18.26
N ASN A 99 5.85 1.56 -17.02
CA ASN A 99 7.00 0.69 -16.73
C ASN A 99 6.81 -0.71 -17.33
N ARG A 100 5.56 -1.21 -17.35
CA ARG A 100 5.24 -2.53 -17.92
C ARG A 100 5.23 -2.53 -19.45
N ALA A 101 5.06 -1.36 -20.07
CA ALA A 101 4.96 -1.23 -21.52
C ALA A 101 6.17 -1.79 -22.29
N LYS A 102 7.35 -1.88 -21.65
CA LYS A 102 8.60 -2.37 -22.26
C LYS A 102 9.02 -3.78 -21.82
N LEU A 103 8.26 -4.44 -20.93
CA LEU A 103 8.65 -5.76 -20.44
C LEU A 103 8.75 -6.79 -21.58
N PRO A 104 9.70 -7.73 -21.54
CA PRO A 104 9.75 -8.83 -22.50
C PRO A 104 8.77 -9.93 -22.12
N ARG A 105 8.27 -10.66 -23.13
CA ARG A 105 7.35 -11.80 -22.93
C ARG A 105 8.01 -12.94 -22.15
N HIS A 106 9.30 -13.16 -22.40
CA HIS A 106 10.16 -14.06 -21.65
C HIS A 106 11.33 -13.28 -21.07
N HIS A 107 11.65 -13.54 -19.81
CA HIS A 107 12.83 -12.99 -19.16
C HIS A 107 13.49 -14.06 -18.32
N ARG A 108 14.77 -14.32 -18.58
CA ARG A 108 15.57 -15.19 -17.73
C ARG A 108 16.25 -14.37 -16.64
N VAL A 109 16.04 -14.77 -15.40
CA VAL A 109 16.64 -14.20 -14.20
C VAL A 109 17.59 -15.23 -13.60
N ARG A 110 18.80 -14.79 -13.26
CA ARG A 110 19.83 -15.61 -12.63
C ARG A 110 20.05 -15.19 -11.20
N TYR A 111 20.06 -16.16 -10.30
CA TYR A 111 20.46 -15.98 -8.91
C TYR A 111 21.76 -16.74 -8.70
N GLY A 112 22.79 -16.10 -8.15
CA GLY A 112 24.09 -16.73 -7.95
C GLY A 112 23.95 -18.01 -7.11
N GLY A 113 24.51 -19.12 -7.60
CA GLY A 113 24.46 -20.40 -6.91
C GLY A 113 23.13 -21.17 -7.01
N LEU A 114 22.16 -20.68 -7.80
CA LEU A 114 20.87 -21.34 -8.02
C LEU A 114 20.62 -21.57 -9.52
N ALA A 115 19.61 -22.39 -9.83
CA ALA A 115 19.15 -22.62 -11.19
C ALA A 115 18.53 -21.35 -11.83
N ASP A 116 18.22 -21.41 -13.13
CA ASP A 116 17.64 -20.29 -13.88
C ASP A 116 16.13 -20.15 -13.57
N LEU A 117 15.69 -18.91 -13.28
CA LEU A 117 14.27 -18.54 -13.21
C LEU A 117 13.84 -17.95 -14.55
N HIS A 118 12.88 -18.58 -15.21
CA HIS A 118 12.26 -18.09 -16.43
C HIS A 118 10.91 -17.45 -16.12
N ILE A 119 10.82 -16.13 -16.27
CA ILE A 119 9.55 -15.43 -16.17
C ILE A 119 8.86 -15.46 -17.55
N TRP A 120 7.64 -15.99 -17.59
CA TRP A 120 6.83 -16.09 -18.80
C TRP A 120 5.51 -15.34 -18.65
N ARG A 121 5.20 -14.44 -19.59
CA ARG A 121 4.05 -13.53 -19.54
C ARG A 121 3.11 -13.77 -20.72
N PRO A 122 2.19 -14.75 -20.65
CA PRO A 122 1.40 -15.18 -21.80
C PRO A 122 0.45 -14.08 -22.32
N ILE A 123 -0.14 -13.30 -21.42
CA ILE A 123 -1.14 -12.28 -21.72
C ILE A 123 -0.56 -10.86 -21.81
N LEU A 124 0.77 -10.74 -22.01
CA LEU A 124 1.46 -9.45 -21.93
C LEU A 124 0.91 -8.35 -22.86
N HIS A 125 0.30 -8.74 -23.98
CA HIS A 125 -0.27 -7.85 -24.99
C HIS A 125 -1.78 -7.61 -24.80
N TRP A 126 -2.41 -8.22 -23.79
CA TRP A 126 -3.86 -8.13 -23.59
C TRP A 126 -4.26 -6.80 -22.94
N SER A 127 -5.45 -6.31 -23.33
CA SER A 127 -6.14 -5.23 -22.64
C SER A 127 -6.86 -5.74 -21.38
N ALA A 128 -7.44 -4.84 -20.58
CA ALA A 128 -8.32 -5.23 -19.48
C ALA A 128 -9.60 -5.88 -20.00
N ALA A 129 -10.17 -5.33 -21.08
CA ALA A 129 -11.34 -5.87 -21.75
C ALA A 129 -11.12 -7.31 -22.23
N ASN A 130 -9.98 -7.62 -22.85
CA ASN A 130 -9.66 -8.99 -23.27
C ASN A 130 -9.61 -9.95 -22.07
N THR A 131 -9.11 -9.48 -20.92
CA THR A 131 -9.02 -10.30 -19.70
C THR A 131 -10.42 -10.58 -19.15
N PHE A 132 -11.28 -9.56 -19.05
CA PHE A 132 -12.65 -9.73 -18.57
C PHE A 132 -13.56 -10.49 -19.55
N ALA A 133 -13.35 -10.35 -20.86
CA ALA A 133 -14.05 -11.16 -21.86
C ALA A 133 -13.68 -12.65 -21.73
N LEU A 134 -12.41 -12.96 -21.42
CA LEU A 134 -12.02 -14.34 -21.16
C LEU A 134 -12.64 -14.88 -19.86
N HIS A 135 -12.72 -14.04 -18.82
CA HIS A 135 -13.45 -14.39 -17.60
C HIS A 135 -14.90 -14.77 -17.91
N ASP A 136 -15.61 -13.93 -18.67
CA ASP A 136 -16.99 -14.16 -19.09
C ASP A 136 -17.14 -15.46 -19.91
N TYR A 137 -16.27 -15.68 -20.90
CA TYR A 137 -16.24 -16.90 -21.71
C TYR A 137 -16.13 -18.19 -20.86
N PHE A 138 -15.36 -18.15 -19.76
CA PHE A 138 -15.22 -19.29 -18.84
C PHE A 138 -16.21 -19.25 -17.66
N GLY A 139 -17.14 -18.30 -17.59
CA GLY A 139 -18.07 -18.14 -16.48
C GLY A 139 -17.41 -17.73 -15.15
N LEU A 140 -16.20 -17.15 -15.21
CA LEU A 140 -15.45 -16.70 -14.04
C LEU A 140 -15.87 -15.28 -13.64
N GLN A 141 -16.46 -15.15 -12.46
CA GLN A 141 -16.80 -13.83 -11.94
C GLN A 141 -15.54 -13.05 -11.52
N PRO A 142 -15.38 -11.78 -11.96
CA PRO A 142 -14.27 -10.94 -11.50
C PRO A 142 -14.44 -10.60 -10.01
N ASN A 143 -13.37 -10.11 -9.37
CA ASN A 143 -13.47 -9.67 -7.98
C ASN A 143 -14.58 -8.60 -7.82
N PRO A 144 -15.54 -8.76 -6.90
CA PRO A 144 -16.68 -7.85 -6.75
C PRO A 144 -16.28 -6.39 -6.53
N LEU A 145 -15.11 -6.11 -5.94
CA LEU A 145 -14.63 -4.75 -5.70
C LEU A 145 -14.45 -3.96 -7.01
N TYR A 146 -14.18 -4.62 -8.14
CA TYR A 146 -14.13 -3.94 -9.43
C TYR A 146 -15.47 -3.32 -9.84
N ARG A 147 -16.60 -3.89 -9.39
CA ARG A 147 -17.95 -3.33 -9.59
C ARG A 147 -18.30 -2.22 -8.60
N MET A 148 -17.52 -2.07 -7.53
CA MET A 148 -17.74 -1.11 -6.44
C MET A 148 -16.87 0.15 -6.53
N GLY A 149 -16.21 0.39 -7.68
CA GLY A 149 -15.38 1.59 -7.91
C GLY A 149 -13.89 1.42 -7.62
N MET A 150 -13.45 0.22 -7.22
CA MET A 150 -12.03 -0.04 -6.98
C MET A 150 -11.33 -0.44 -8.26
N GLY A 151 -10.34 0.36 -8.65
CA GLY A 151 -9.64 0.14 -9.90
C GLY A 151 -8.49 -0.87 -9.81
N ARG A 152 -7.92 -1.06 -8.63
CA ARG A 152 -6.82 -2.01 -8.40
C ARG A 152 -7.03 -2.77 -7.10
N VAL A 153 -7.48 -4.00 -7.24
CA VAL A 153 -7.75 -4.86 -6.09
C VAL A 153 -6.46 -5.57 -5.66
N GLY A 154 -6.00 -5.24 -4.45
CA GLY A 154 -4.79 -5.81 -3.84
C GLY A 154 -4.71 -5.42 -2.37
N CYS A 155 -3.94 -4.38 -2.05
CA CYS A 155 -4.02 -3.75 -0.73
C CYS A 155 -5.33 -2.96 -0.61
N PHE A 156 -5.95 -2.95 0.57
CA PHE A 156 -7.27 -2.33 0.77
C PHE A 156 -7.31 -1.40 2.00
N PRO A 157 -7.16 -0.07 1.82
CA PRO A 157 -6.77 0.60 0.59
C PRO A 157 -5.25 0.46 0.34
N CYS A 158 -4.85 0.75 -0.90
CA CYS A 158 -3.45 0.92 -1.24
C CYS A 158 -2.99 2.35 -0.92
N ILE A 159 -1.70 2.54 -0.60
CA ILE A 159 -1.08 3.88 -0.49
C ILE A 159 -1.16 4.68 -1.80
N ASN A 160 -1.43 4.01 -2.93
CA ASN A 160 -1.58 4.59 -4.27
C ASN A 160 -3.05 4.64 -4.74
N ALA A 161 -3.99 4.42 -3.82
CA ALA A 161 -5.43 4.51 -4.11
C ALA A 161 -5.76 5.93 -4.61
N GLN A 162 -6.65 6.00 -5.59
CA GLN A 162 -7.07 7.28 -6.16
C GLN A 162 -8.15 7.93 -5.30
N LYS A 163 -8.35 9.25 -5.44
CA LYS A 163 -9.33 10.01 -4.66
C LYS A 163 -10.74 9.39 -4.68
N GLY A 164 -11.25 9.07 -5.88
CA GLY A 164 -12.58 8.46 -6.03
C GLY A 164 -12.67 7.04 -5.46
N GLU A 165 -11.59 6.26 -5.56
CA GLU A 165 -11.49 4.94 -4.95
C GLU A 165 -11.54 5.05 -3.41
N LEU A 166 -10.86 6.03 -2.81
CA LEU A 166 -10.92 6.29 -1.37
C LEU A 166 -12.32 6.71 -0.91
N ALA A 167 -12.98 7.60 -1.65
CA ALA A 167 -14.35 8.00 -1.34
C ALA A 167 -15.30 6.78 -1.35
N ALA A 168 -15.18 5.92 -2.36
CA ALA A 168 -15.95 4.67 -2.44
C ALA A 168 -15.61 3.69 -1.31
N ILE A 169 -14.34 3.53 -0.97
CA ILE A 169 -13.89 2.65 0.12
C ILE A 169 -14.45 3.13 1.46
N PHE A 170 -14.28 4.41 1.81
CA PHE A 170 -14.72 4.92 3.11
C PHE A 170 -16.24 4.99 3.24
N LYS A 171 -16.96 5.22 2.13
CA LYS A 171 -18.44 5.16 2.11
C LYS A 171 -18.94 3.73 2.35
N ARG A 172 -18.38 2.74 1.63
CA ARG A 172 -18.89 1.36 1.63
C ARG A 172 -18.32 0.48 2.75
N PHE A 173 -17.14 0.80 3.26
CA PHE A 173 -16.39 0.00 4.23
C PHE A 173 -15.86 0.89 5.38
N PRO A 174 -16.73 1.40 6.26
CA PRO A 174 -16.33 2.30 7.35
C PRO A 174 -15.30 1.68 8.30
N ASP A 175 -15.33 0.36 8.52
CA ASP A 175 -14.36 -0.35 9.35
C ASP A 175 -12.91 -0.21 8.83
N VAL A 176 -12.74 0.01 7.52
CA VAL A 176 -11.43 0.26 6.92
C VAL A 176 -10.87 1.59 7.40
N LEU A 177 -11.70 2.62 7.51
CA LEU A 177 -11.29 3.93 8.03
C LEU A 177 -10.83 3.80 9.48
N GLU A 178 -11.61 3.10 10.31
CA GLU A 178 -11.26 2.89 11.72
C GLU A 178 -9.95 2.10 11.86
N LYS A 179 -9.77 1.04 11.08
CA LYS A 179 -8.51 0.29 11.03
C LYS A 179 -7.31 1.19 10.71
N LEU A 180 -7.46 2.11 9.76
CA LEU A 180 -6.38 3.03 9.37
C LEU A 180 -6.08 4.06 10.46
N ARG A 181 -7.09 4.56 11.19
CA ARG A 181 -6.88 5.41 12.37
C ARG A 181 -6.02 4.70 13.42
N GLN A 182 -6.37 3.46 13.73
CA GLN A 182 -5.60 2.64 14.66
C GLN A 182 -4.17 2.40 14.17
N PHE A 183 -4.00 2.18 12.87
CA PHE A 183 -2.66 2.02 12.29
C PHE A 183 -1.84 3.30 12.43
N GLU A 184 -2.40 4.47 12.11
CA GLU A 184 -1.69 5.75 12.26
C GLU A 184 -1.27 5.99 13.71
N LEU A 185 -2.13 5.68 14.69
CA LEU A 185 -1.81 5.78 16.11
C LEU A 185 -0.63 4.87 16.50
N LEU A 186 -0.70 3.58 16.19
CA LEU A 186 0.32 2.60 16.57
C LEU A 186 1.67 2.88 15.89
N VAL A 187 1.66 3.24 14.61
CA VAL A 187 2.89 3.53 13.86
C VAL A 187 3.50 4.87 14.31
N SER A 188 2.66 5.84 14.70
CA SER A 188 3.13 7.11 15.29
C SER A 188 3.90 6.88 16.60
N LYS A 189 3.39 6.00 17.48
CA LYS A 189 4.10 5.60 18.70
C LYS A 189 5.46 4.95 18.40
N ALA A 190 5.55 4.15 17.35
CA ALA A 190 6.81 3.50 16.93
C ALA A 190 7.78 4.43 16.15
N SER A 191 7.41 5.69 15.93
CA SER A 191 8.18 6.70 15.19
C SER A 191 8.96 7.59 16.16
N LYS A 192 10.25 7.83 15.87
CA LYS A 192 11.07 8.78 16.64
C LYS A 192 10.49 10.21 16.65
N ARG A 193 9.66 10.54 15.64
CA ARG A 193 9.00 11.85 15.52
C ARG A 193 7.64 11.90 16.21
N GLY A 194 7.17 10.79 16.78
CA GLY A 194 5.83 10.67 17.38
C GLY A 194 4.67 10.81 16.40
N GLN A 195 4.94 10.76 15.08
CA GLN A 195 3.97 11.00 14.03
C GLN A 195 4.22 10.09 12.82
N ALA A 196 3.14 9.53 12.26
CA ALA A 196 3.11 8.78 11.03
C ALA A 196 1.71 8.81 10.40
N THR A 197 1.63 9.23 9.14
CA THR A 197 0.38 9.28 8.37
C THR A 197 0.39 8.22 7.26
N PHE A 198 -0.73 7.56 7.02
CA PHE A 198 -0.84 6.47 6.04
C PHE A 198 -0.64 6.98 4.62
N TYR A 199 -1.24 8.14 4.32
CA TYR A 199 -1.00 8.87 3.08
C TYR A 199 0.04 9.96 3.29
N ALA A 200 0.76 10.33 2.22
CA ALA A 200 1.69 11.44 2.28
C ALA A 200 0.94 12.73 2.69
N ALA A 201 1.54 13.54 3.57
CA ALA A 201 0.95 14.81 4.01
C ALA A 201 0.52 15.68 2.82
N SER A 202 1.30 15.70 1.73
CA SER A 202 0.99 16.45 0.50
C SER A 202 -0.19 15.92 -0.32
N THR A 203 -0.92 14.91 0.15
CA THR A 203 -2.11 14.40 -0.54
C THR A 203 -3.25 15.41 -0.50
N THR A 204 -3.47 16.07 0.64
CA THR A 204 -4.49 17.11 0.81
C THR A 204 -3.95 18.51 0.45
N PRO A 205 -4.82 19.48 0.09
CA PRO A 205 -4.39 20.87 -0.11
C PRO A 205 -3.69 21.47 1.12
N GLN A 206 -4.21 21.21 2.33
CA GLN A 206 -3.62 21.65 3.58
C GLN A 206 -2.17 21.15 3.71
N GLY A 207 -1.94 19.85 3.56
CA GLY A 207 -0.60 19.31 3.71
C GLY A 207 0.35 19.67 2.56
N LYS A 208 -0.15 20.00 1.36
CA LYS A 208 0.68 20.63 0.32
C LYS A 208 1.22 21.99 0.78
N ARG A 209 0.39 22.82 1.42
CA ARG A 209 0.82 24.11 1.98
C ARG A 209 1.86 23.90 3.07
N LEU A 210 1.62 22.96 3.99
CA LEU A 210 2.56 22.61 5.06
C LEU A 210 3.92 22.17 4.52
N VAL A 211 3.93 21.25 3.55
CA VAL A 211 5.17 20.76 2.92
C VAL A 211 5.88 21.89 2.15
N ALA A 212 5.14 22.80 1.51
CA ALA A 212 5.72 23.95 0.81
C ALA A 212 6.36 24.94 1.80
N ALA A 213 5.67 25.29 2.89
CA ALA A 213 6.19 26.15 3.95
C ALA A 213 7.44 25.56 4.59
N GLN A 214 7.42 24.26 4.90
CA GLN A 214 8.57 23.55 5.48
C GLN A 214 9.80 23.60 4.56
N LYS A 215 9.62 23.51 3.23
CA LYS A 215 10.71 23.66 2.26
C LYS A 215 11.30 25.08 2.22
N GLN A 216 10.53 26.07 2.63
CA GLN A 216 10.97 27.46 2.77
C GLN A 216 11.52 27.75 4.17
N GLY A 217 11.65 26.74 5.05
CA GLY A 217 12.09 26.93 6.44
C GLY A 217 11.01 27.50 7.36
N LEU A 218 9.79 27.67 6.87
CA LEU A 218 8.65 28.16 7.65
C LEU A 218 7.97 27.00 8.36
N ARG A 219 7.60 27.23 9.62
CA ARG A 219 6.75 26.32 10.40
C ARG A 219 5.37 26.95 10.55
N LEU A 220 4.38 26.35 9.90
CA LEU A 220 2.98 26.73 10.11
C LEU A 220 2.43 25.98 11.32
N ASP A 221 1.57 26.67 12.07
CA ASP A 221 0.85 26.10 13.22
C ASP A 221 -0.43 25.40 12.76
N GLU A 222 -0.28 24.40 11.88
CA GLU A 222 -1.37 23.53 11.41
C GLU A 222 -1.00 22.07 11.67
N HIS A 223 -1.99 21.22 11.94
CA HIS A 223 -1.76 19.79 12.12
C HIS A 223 -1.37 19.10 10.81
N LEU A 224 -0.63 18.00 10.90
CA LEU A 224 -0.36 17.16 9.73
C LEU A 224 -1.61 16.37 9.35
N PRO A 225 -2.03 16.36 8.07
CA PRO A 225 -3.23 15.65 7.64
C PRO A 225 -3.13 14.14 7.88
N GLY A 226 -4.01 13.62 8.74
CA GLY A 226 -4.18 12.19 9.01
C GLY A 226 -5.27 11.56 8.15
N ILE A 227 -5.69 10.35 8.49
CA ILE A 227 -6.67 9.61 7.68
C ILE A 227 -8.05 10.28 7.65
N ASP A 228 -8.45 10.97 8.71
CA ASP A 228 -9.72 11.72 8.77
C ASP A 228 -9.72 12.89 7.79
N ASP A 229 -8.60 13.62 7.70
CA ASP A 229 -8.43 14.69 6.71
C ASP A 229 -8.45 14.13 5.28
N ILE A 230 -7.92 12.91 5.07
CA ILE A 230 -7.95 12.21 3.79
C ILE A 230 -9.38 11.78 3.43
N GLU A 231 -10.15 11.30 4.41
CA GLU A 231 -11.56 10.95 4.22
C GLU A 231 -12.36 12.18 3.81
N ALA A 232 -12.28 13.27 4.57
CA ALA A 232 -12.94 14.53 4.25
C ALA A 232 -12.52 15.05 2.87
N TRP A 233 -11.22 15.03 2.58
CA TRP A 233 -10.70 15.40 1.26
C TRP A 233 -11.24 14.51 0.15
N SER A 234 -11.38 13.19 0.36
CA SER A 234 -11.82 12.26 -0.68
C SER A 234 -13.21 12.60 -1.22
N ARG A 235 -14.09 13.19 -0.39
CA ARG A 235 -15.47 13.60 -0.71
C ARG A 235 -15.60 15.00 -1.33
N THR A 236 -14.49 15.66 -1.63
CA THR A 236 -14.51 17.00 -2.26
C THR A 236 -14.45 16.91 -3.79
N THR A 237 -14.83 17.99 -4.48
CA THR A 237 -14.72 18.12 -5.94
C THR A 237 -13.25 18.24 -6.40
N ARG A 238 -13.03 18.34 -7.71
CA ARG A 238 -11.70 18.60 -8.28
C ARG A 238 -11.15 19.93 -7.73
N GLY A 239 -9.97 19.89 -7.11
CA GLY A 239 -9.37 21.03 -6.40
C GLY A 239 -9.24 20.82 -4.89
N GLY A 240 -10.08 19.95 -4.30
CA GLY A 240 -9.89 19.49 -2.92
C GLY A 240 -10.48 20.41 -1.84
N THR A 241 -11.27 21.42 -2.22
CA THR A 241 -11.72 22.49 -1.32
C THR A 241 -13.24 22.57 -1.14
N GLN A 242 -14.02 22.24 -2.18
CA GLN A 242 -15.48 22.26 -2.13
C GLN A 242 -16.03 20.85 -1.96
N PHE A 243 -17.00 20.67 -1.07
CA PHE A 243 -17.66 19.39 -0.86
C PHE A 243 -18.47 18.98 -2.11
N ASP A 244 -18.37 17.72 -2.51
CA ASP A 244 -19.09 17.19 -3.68
C ASP A 244 -20.44 16.59 -3.25
N GLY A 245 -21.47 17.43 -3.21
CA GLY A 245 -22.83 17.01 -2.87
C GLY A 245 -23.46 16.01 -3.86
N PHE A 246 -22.96 15.93 -5.10
CA PHE A 246 -23.46 14.99 -6.10
C PHE A 246 -22.97 13.55 -5.83
N GLN A 247 -21.79 13.37 -5.23
CA GLN A 247 -21.31 12.05 -4.80
C GLN A 247 -22.19 11.39 -3.73
N LEU A 248 -22.97 12.17 -2.97
CA LEU A 248 -23.96 11.64 -2.03
C LEU A 248 -25.23 11.16 -2.72
N LEU A 249 -25.56 11.72 -3.88
CA LEU A 249 -26.75 11.42 -4.67
C LEU A 249 -26.55 10.21 -5.59
N ASP A 250 -25.31 9.80 -5.85
CA ASP A 250 -25.00 8.51 -6.47
C ASP A 250 -25.51 7.39 -5.56
N SER A 251 -26.72 6.91 -5.90
CA SER A 251 -27.38 5.78 -5.25
C SER A 251 -26.47 4.56 -5.26
N ASP A 252 -26.35 3.86 -4.13
CA ASP A 252 -25.48 2.68 -3.97
C ASP A 252 -25.87 1.50 -4.90
N SER A 253 -27.02 1.62 -5.60
CA SER A 253 -27.57 0.66 -6.57
C SER A 253 -26.98 0.76 -7.98
N LEU A 254 -26.25 1.82 -8.34
CA LEU A 254 -25.58 1.92 -9.64
C LEU A 254 -24.16 1.38 -9.53
N CYS A 255 -23.84 0.39 -10.36
CA CYS A 255 -22.50 -0.18 -10.44
C CYS A 255 -21.50 0.89 -10.94
N SER A 256 -20.35 0.99 -10.27
CA SER A 256 -19.37 2.07 -10.47
C SER A 256 -18.05 1.56 -11.06
N SER A 257 -18.11 0.55 -11.93
CA SER A 257 -16.92 -0.09 -12.49
C SER A 257 -16.19 0.77 -13.52
N GLN A 258 -14.91 1.07 -13.27
CA GLN A 258 -14.03 1.70 -14.27
C GLN A 258 -13.80 0.83 -15.52
N TYR A 259 -14.07 -0.48 -15.44
CA TYR A 259 -13.90 -1.43 -16.54
C TYR A 259 -15.20 -1.76 -17.29
N GLY A 260 -16.31 -1.07 -17.00
CA GLY A 260 -17.59 -1.34 -17.65
C GLY A 260 -18.15 -2.74 -17.34
N LEU A 261 -17.95 -3.24 -16.12
CA LEU A 261 -18.43 -4.56 -15.67
C LEU A 261 -19.86 -4.54 -15.13
N CYS A 262 -20.59 -3.47 -15.49
CA CYS A 262 -21.96 -3.22 -15.10
C CYS A 262 -22.85 -3.57 -16.30
N GLU A 263 -23.91 -4.35 -16.07
CA GLU A 263 -24.94 -4.64 -17.08
C GLU A 263 -25.84 -3.42 -17.33
#